data_AF-A0A7Y1XWN7-F1
#
_entry.id   AF-A0A7Y1XWN7-F1
#
_cell.length_a   1.000
_cell.length_b   1.000
_cell.length_c   1.000
_cell.angle_alpha   90.00
_cell.angle_beta   90.00
_cell.angle_gamma   90.00
#
_symmetry.space_group_name_H-M   'P 1'
#
loop_
_entity.id
_entity.type
_entity.pdbx_description
1 polymer ?
#
loop_
_entity_poly.entity_id
_entity_poly.type
_entity_poly.pdbx_seq_one_letter_code
_entity_poly.pdbx_strand_id
1 'polypeptide(L)'
;MYRIVILVALLASFTTARSQVNGDHFNLGLGFHGWGIPVYGSYDWEFRGDFNLGVGASVSLDTDGPDEGLDGNAFGAGFFTQWYADRVLDAPSEFDVYAGAGVFYYSYRKGDDLDLNLFIGGRYFFNSKTAINLELGGGSALAGGKIGVSWRL
;
A
#
# COMPACT_ATOMS: atom_id res chain seq x y z
N MET A 1 26.16 20.08 -0.40
CA MET A 1 25.35 18.84 -0.40
C MET A 1 25.64 17.90 0.78
N TYR A 2 26.77 17.97 1.47
CA TYR A 2 27.09 17.07 2.60
C TYR A 2 26.37 17.36 3.93
N ARG A 3 25.73 18.53 4.07
CA ARG A 3 25.08 18.94 5.33
C ARG A 3 23.73 18.25 5.59
N ILE A 4 23.04 17.83 4.52
CA ILE A 4 21.74 17.14 4.61
C ILE A 4 21.93 15.66 4.96
N VAL A 5 22.99 15.03 4.46
CA VAL A 5 23.31 13.61 4.74
C VAL A 5 23.69 13.40 6.21
N ILE A 6 24.37 14.37 6.84
CA ILE A 6 24.77 14.30 8.25
C ILE A 6 23.57 14.47 9.20
N LEU A 7 22.54 15.23 8.79
CA LEU A 7 21.30 15.40 9.56
C LEU A 7 20.43 14.13 9.55
N VAL A 8 20.43 13.36 8.45
CA VAL A 8 19.73 12.08 8.35
C VAL A 8 20.45 10.99 9.15
N ALA A 9 21.79 11.03 9.26
CA ALA A 9 22.57 10.08 10.04
C ALA A 9 22.50 10.33 11.57
N LEU A 10 22.29 11.58 12.01
CA LEU A 10 22.23 11.94 13.44
C LEU A 10 20.88 11.63 14.11
N LEU A 11 19.81 11.42 13.35
CA LEU A 11 18.49 11.03 13.87
C LEU A 11 18.36 9.53 14.16
N ALA A 12 19.36 8.71 13.80
CA ALA A 12 19.33 7.26 13.97
C ALA A 12 19.65 6.78 15.41
N SER A 13 19.81 7.69 16.37
CA SER A 13 20.33 7.38 17.71
C SER A 13 19.35 7.73 18.83
N PHE A 14 18.07 7.34 18.72
CA PHE A 14 17.17 7.34 19.89
C PHE A 14 16.29 6.09 19.92
N THR A 15 16.65 5.23 20.87
CA THR A 15 15.76 4.38 21.69
C THR A 15 14.94 3.30 20.99
N THR A 16 15.34 2.06 21.25
CA THR A 16 14.52 0.85 21.14
C THR A 16 13.38 0.90 22.16
N ALA A 17 12.32 1.66 21.87
CA ALA A 17 11.02 1.48 22.49
C ALA A 17 10.24 0.49 21.63
N ARG A 18 9.72 -0.57 22.26
CA ARG A 18 9.04 -1.71 21.62
C ARG A 18 8.09 -1.27 20.50
N SER A 19 8.20 -1.96 19.36
CA SER A 19 7.23 -2.05 18.25
C SER A 19 5.82 -1.66 18.69
N GLN A 20 5.45 -0.39 18.46
CA GLN A 20 4.09 0.08 18.74
C GLN A 20 3.19 -0.11 17.52
N VAL A 21 3.76 -0.30 16.33
CA VAL A 21 3.02 -0.59 15.11
C VAL A 21 3.90 -1.43 14.21
N ASN A 22 3.88 -2.75 14.41
CA ASN A 22 4.19 -3.70 13.35
C ASN A 22 3.67 -5.07 13.75
N GLY A 23 2.93 -5.63 12.81
CA GLY A 23 2.18 -6.86 12.93
C GLY A 23 1.67 -7.19 11.55
N ASP A 24 1.10 -8.38 11.43
CA ASP A 24 0.61 -8.83 10.15
C ASP A 24 -0.72 -8.17 9.85
N HIS A 25 -0.90 -7.69 8.62
CA HIS A 25 -2.15 -7.11 8.19
C HIS A 25 -2.68 -7.87 6.98
N PHE A 26 -3.97 -8.20 7.04
CA PHE A 26 -4.73 -8.57 5.86
C PHE A 26 -5.57 -7.37 5.43
N ASN A 27 -5.56 -7.04 4.14
CA ASN A 27 -6.29 -5.91 3.59
C ASN A 27 -7.20 -6.39 2.46
N LEU A 28 -8.43 -5.88 2.43
CA LEU A 28 -9.39 -6.15 1.37
C LEU A 28 -10.14 -4.87 1.02
N GLY A 29 -10.28 -4.56 -0.27
CA GLY A 29 -10.98 -3.35 -0.64
C GLY A 29 -11.07 -3.13 -2.13
N LEU A 30 -11.24 -1.86 -2.48
CA LEU A 30 -11.37 -1.39 -3.84
C LEU A 30 -10.18 -0.48 -4.17
N GLY A 31 -9.59 -0.70 -5.34
CA GLY A 31 -8.75 0.30 -5.98
C GLY A 31 -9.59 1.22 -6.84
N PHE A 32 -9.03 2.37 -7.16
CA PHE A 32 -9.58 3.26 -8.18
C PHE A 32 -8.45 3.51 -9.13
N HIS A 33 -8.54 3.06 -10.38
CA HIS A 33 -7.63 3.59 -11.40
C HIS A 33 -8.41 4.04 -12.62
N GLY A 34 -7.79 4.81 -13.51
CA GLY A 34 -8.46 5.40 -14.68
C GLY A 34 -9.17 4.43 -15.64
N TRP A 35 -9.15 3.13 -15.37
CA TRP A 35 -9.64 2.05 -16.22
C TRP A 35 -10.57 1.07 -15.48
N GLY A 36 -10.98 1.39 -14.24
CA GLY A 36 -11.96 0.59 -13.48
C GLY A 36 -11.82 0.66 -11.95
N ILE A 37 -12.68 -0.10 -11.27
CA ILE A 37 -12.69 -0.28 -9.81
C ILE A 37 -12.25 -1.72 -9.48
N PRO A 38 -10.94 -2.00 -9.39
CA PRO A 38 -10.47 -3.34 -9.04
C PRO A 38 -10.80 -3.69 -7.59
N VAL A 39 -11.22 -4.92 -7.34
CA VAL A 39 -11.23 -5.50 -6.00
C VAL A 39 -9.83 -6.02 -5.70
N TYR A 40 -9.24 -5.63 -4.58
CA TYR A 40 -7.91 -6.08 -4.17
C TYR A 40 -7.94 -6.82 -2.83
N GLY A 41 -7.01 -7.75 -2.69
CA GLY A 41 -6.65 -8.37 -1.42
C GLY A 41 -5.13 -8.36 -1.25
N SER A 42 -4.64 -8.06 -0.06
CA SER A 42 -3.21 -8.13 0.25
C SER A 42 -2.96 -8.64 1.66
N TYR A 43 -1.76 -9.19 1.84
CA TYR A 43 -1.24 -9.57 3.14
C TYR A 43 0.17 -9.03 3.27
N ASP A 44 0.47 -8.40 4.40
CA ASP A 44 1.79 -7.93 4.76
C ASP A 44 2.17 -8.41 6.15
N TRP A 45 3.46 -8.68 6.34
CA TRP A 45 4.03 -9.20 7.58
C TRP A 45 5.23 -8.37 8.01
N GLU A 46 5.47 -8.35 9.33
CA GLU A 46 6.63 -7.66 9.89
C GLU A 46 7.92 -8.32 9.39
N PHE A 47 8.78 -7.52 8.74
CA PHE A 47 10.09 -7.98 8.30
C PHE A 47 11.20 -7.44 9.19
N ARG A 48 11.25 -6.11 9.39
CA ARG A 48 12.30 -5.49 10.21
C ARG A 48 11.95 -4.08 10.65
N GLY A 49 11.96 -3.83 11.95
CA GLY A 49 11.85 -2.48 12.49
C GLY A 49 10.46 -1.94 12.19
N ASP A 50 10.37 -0.88 11.38
CA ASP A 50 9.10 -0.28 10.92
C ASP A 50 8.74 -0.70 9.49
N PHE A 51 9.38 -1.75 8.97
CA PHE A 51 9.13 -2.24 7.61
C PHE A 51 8.34 -3.55 7.61
N ASN A 52 7.28 -3.55 6.80
CA ASN A 52 6.60 -4.77 6.40
C ASN A 52 6.96 -5.14 4.95
N LEU A 53 6.89 -6.44 4.66
CA LEU A 53 6.89 -7.00 3.32
C LEU A 53 5.52 -7.62 3.06
N GLY A 54 5.04 -7.54 1.83
CA GLY A 54 3.71 -8.03 1.51
C GLY A 54 3.56 -8.53 0.09
N VAL A 55 2.46 -9.25 -0.10
CA VAL A 55 1.95 -9.75 -1.37
C VAL A 55 0.54 -9.26 -1.57
N GLY A 56 0.18 -8.97 -2.81
CA GLY A 56 -1.17 -8.51 -3.14
C GLY A 56 -1.63 -9.02 -4.49
N ALA A 57 -2.94 -9.13 -4.64
CA ALA A 57 -3.58 -9.41 -5.91
C ALA A 57 -4.83 -8.53 -6.08
N SER A 58 -5.19 -8.28 -7.33
CA SER A 58 -6.36 -7.49 -7.70
C SER A 58 -7.05 -8.07 -8.92
N VAL A 59 -8.38 -7.95 -8.96
CA VAL A 59 -9.19 -8.28 -10.13
C VAL A 59 -10.06 -7.08 -10.47
N SER A 60 -10.05 -6.65 -11.73
CA SER A 60 -10.99 -5.66 -12.24
C SER A 60 -12.00 -6.37 -13.13
N LEU A 61 -13.28 -6.23 -12.82
CA LEU A 61 -14.38 -6.62 -13.68
C LEU A 61 -14.87 -5.35 -14.37
N ASP A 62 -14.92 -5.39 -15.68
CA ASP A 62 -15.25 -4.24 -16.50
C ASP A 62 -16.63 -3.65 -16.14
N THR A 63 -16.73 -2.34 -16.12
CA THR A 63 -18.00 -1.60 -16.05
C THR A 63 -17.99 -0.66 -17.24
N ASP A 64 -18.80 -1.00 -18.25
CA ASP A 64 -18.90 -0.34 -19.55
C ASP A 64 -18.68 1.18 -19.49
N GLY A 65 -17.49 1.62 -19.92
CA GLY A 65 -17.16 3.03 -20.17
C GLY A 65 -17.18 3.32 -21.69
N PRO A 66 -17.51 4.56 -22.12
CA PRO A 66 -17.90 4.90 -23.49
C PRO A 66 -16.80 4.83 -24.56
N ASP A 67 -15.57 4.43 -24.20
CA ASP A 67 -14.45 4.33 -25.14
C ASP A 67 -14.17 2.87 -25.49
N GLU A 68 -14.61 2.50 -26.70
CA GLU A 68 -14.49 1.19 -27.35
C GLU A 68 -13.04 0.71 -27.48
N GLY A 69 -12.45 0.20 -26.39
CA GLY A 69 -11.08 -0.26 -26.45
C GLY A 69 -10.58 -1.14 -25.33
N LEU A 70 -11.32 -1.39 -24.26
CA LEU A 70 -10.74 -2.06 -23.10
C LEU A 70 -11.62 -3.16 -22.52
N ASP A 71 -12.50 -3.77 -23.33
CA ASP A 71 -13.33 -4.84 -22.78
C ASP A 71 -12.47 -5.99 -22.25
N GLY A 72 -12.68 -6.36 -20.99
CA GLY A 72 -12.12 -7.59 -20.42
C GLY A 72 -11.63 -7.47 -18.99
N ASN A 73 -11.62 -8.62 -18.33
CA ASN A 73 -11.12 -8.76 -16.97
C ASN A 73 -9.62 -8.45 -16.92
N ALA A 74 -9.20 -7.68 -15.92
CA ALA A 74 -7.79 -7.49 -15.60
C ALA A 74 -7.44 -8.20 -14.30
N PHE A 75 -6.27 -8.83 -14.26
CA PHE A 75 -5.70 -9.44 -13.07
C PHE A 75 -4.35 -8.80 -12.75
N GLY A 76 -4.12 -8.48 -11.49
CA GLY A 76 -2.85 -7.98 -11.00
C GLY A 76 -2.35 -8.82 -9.84
N ALA A 77 -1.05 -9.05 -9.75
CA ALA A 77 -0.41 -9.64 -8.56
C ALA A 77 1.01 -9.13 -8.39
N GLY A 78 1.47 -9.01 -7.15
CA GLY A 78 2.77 -8.42 -6.89
C GLY A 78 3.24 -8.49 -5.46
N PHE A 79 4.41 -7.91 -5.27
CA PHE A 79 5.08 -7.78 -3.98
C PHE A 79 5.26 -6.30 -3.66
N PHE A 80 5.22 -5.96 -2.38
CA PHE A 80 5.45 -4.61 -1.92
C PHE A 80 6.17 -4.59 -0.58
N THR A 81 6.73 -3.44 -0.25
CA THR A 81 7.21 -3.10 1.08
C THR A 81 6.58 -1.80 1.52
N GLN A 82 6.35 -1.67 2.82
CA GLN A 82 5.84 -0.45 3.42
C GLN A 82 6.65 -0.12 4.67
N TRP A 83 6.91 1.15 4.85
CA TRP A 83 7.55 1.73 6.01
C TRP A 83 6.51 2.53 6.80
N TYR A 84 6.41 2.25 8.08
CA TYR A 84 5.51 2.94 9.01
C TYR A 84 6.21 4.16 9.63
N ALA A 85 5.60 5.33 9.45
CA ALA A 85 6.08 6.61 9.95
C ALA A 85 5.58 6.90 11.38
N ASP A 86 4.87 5.98 12.02
CA ASP A 86 4.15 6.22 13.28
C ASP A 86 5.06 6.69 14.39
N ARG A 87 6.24 6.07 14.53
CA ARG A 87 7.25 6.51 15.50
C ARG A 87 7.82 7.89 15.19
N VAL A 88 7.93 8.26 13.91
CA VAL A 88 8.47 9.56 13.48
C VAL A 88 7.43 10.67 13.69
N LEU A 89 6.16 10.35 13.51
CA LEU A 89 5.04 11.28 13.63
C LEU A 89 4.43 11.31 15.05
N ASP A 90 4.89 10.45 15.95
CA ASP A 90 4.26 10.20 17.25
C ASP A 90 2.76 9.94 17.09
N ALA A 91 2.42 9.08 16.11
CA ALA A 91 1.05 8.82 15.73
C ALA A 91 0.28 8.14 16.88
N PRO A 92 -1.01 8.51 17.11
CA PRO A 92 -1.85 7.81 18.06
C PRO A 92 -2.00 6.32 17.70
N SER A 93 -2.22 5.46 18.69
CA SER A 93 -2.31 4.00 18.50
C SER A 93 -3.42 3.53 17.56
N GLU A 94 -4.39 4.40 17.30
CA GLU A 94 -5.52 4.23 16.42
C GLU A 94 -5.18 4.54 14.96
N PHE A 95 -4.02 5.13 14.69
CA PHE A 95 -3.59 5.51 13.35
C PHE A 95 -2.27 4.86 12.97
N ASP A 96 -2.23 4.33 11.75
CA ASP A 96 -0.96 4.07 11.06
C ASP A 96 -0.82 5.04 9.88
N VAL A 97 0.37 5.58 9.67
CA VAL A 97 0.76 6.33 8.48
C VAL A 97 1.97 5.65 7.87
N TYR A 98 1.87 5.27 6.60
CA TYR A 98 2.91 4.50 5.93
C TYR A 98 3.20 4.99 4.52
N ALA A 99 4.40 4.68 4.04
CA ALA A 99 4.81 4.88 2.66
C ALA A 99 5.40 3.58 2.14
N GLY A 100 5.13 3.24 0.89
CA GLY A 100 5.53 1.97 0.33
C GLY A 100 5.90 2.02 -1.14
N ALA A 101 6.55 0.93 -1.55
CA ALA A 101 6.95 0.70 -2.92
C ALA A 101 6.66 -0.76 -3.28
N GLY A 102 6.30 -1.03 -4.53
CA GLY A 102 6.00 -2.39 -4.97
C GLY A 102 6.21 -2.61 -6.45
N VAL A 103 6.21 -3.89 -6.82
CA VAL A 103 6.26 -4.35 -8.20
C VAL A 103 5.08 -5.27 -8.42
N PHE A 104 4.24 -4.95 -9.40
CA PHE A 104 3.04 -5.68 -9.72
C PHE A 104 3.05 -6.08 -11.19
N TYR A 105 2.78 -7.34 -11.47
CA TYR A 105 2.45 -7.79 -12.79
C TYR A 105 0.94 -7.60 -13.01
N TYR A 106 0.56 -7.02 -14.15
CA TYR A 106 -0.82 -6.86 -14.58
C TYR A 106 -1.03 -7.55 -15.93
N SER A 107 -2.08 -8.34 -16.04
CA SER A 107 -2.53 -8.97 -17.27
C SER A 107 -3.94 -8.51 -17.60
N TYR A 108 -4.14 -8.07 -18.84
CA TYR A 108 -5.42 -7.61 -19.37
C TYR A 108 -5.56 -8.06 -20.83
N ARG A 109 -6.75 -7.96 -21.42
CA ARG A 109 -7.05 -8.55 -22.75
C ARG A 109 -6.09 -8.11 -23.87
N LYS A 110 -5.51 -6.91 -23.76
CA LYS A 110 -4.63 -6.30 -24.76
C LYS A 110 -3.13 -6.48 -24.48
N GLY A 111 -2.75 -7.09 -23.37
CA GLY A 111 -1.35 -7.34 -23.06
C GLY A 111 -1.07 -7.48 -21.57
N ASP A 112 0.22 -7.60 -21.29
CA ASP A 112 0.75 -7.72 -19.94
C ASP A 112 1.69 -6.55 -19.66
N ASP A 113 1.75 -6.12 -18.40
CA ASP A 113 2.61 -5.03 -17.95
C ASP A 113 3.24 -5.34 -16.59
N LEU A 114 4.40 -4.72 -16.33
CA LEU A 114 5.07 -4.75 -15.04
C LEU A 114 5.10 -3.32 -14.48
N ASP A 115 4.37 -3.12 -13.39
CA ASP A 115 4.13 -1.81 -12.82
C ASP A 115 4.91 -1.59 -11.51
N LEU A 116 5.70 -0.52 -11.49
CA LEU A 116 6.45 -0.08 -10.31
C LEU A 116 5.64 0.95 -9.54
N ASN A 117 5.16 0.57 -8.37
CA ASN A 117 4.26 1.37 -7.56
C ASN A 117 5.01 2.14 -6.47
N LEU A 118 4.65 3.40 -6.27
CA LEU A 118 4.95 4.17 -5.06
C LEU A 118 3.65 4.65 -4.46
N PHE A 119 3.48 4.50 -3.15
CA PHE A 119 2.26 4.90 -2.48
C PHE A 119 2.53 5.44 -1.08
N ILE A 120 1.62 6.28 -0.61
CA ILE A 120 1.49 6.68 0.79
C ILE A 120 0.12 6.25 1.25
N GLY A 121 -0.01 5.83 2.50
CA GLY A 121 -1.26 5.37 3.04
C GLY A 121 -1.46 5.73 4.48
N GLY A 122 -2.72 5.70 4.88
CA GLY A 122 -3.16 5.83 6.25
C GLY A 122 -4.09 4.68 6.61
N ARG A 123 -4.10 4.30 7.87
CA ARG A 123 -5.02 3.33 8.44
C ARG A 123 -5.61 3.89 9.73
N TYR A 124 -6.91 3.73 9.92
CA TYR A 124 -7.60 4.11 11.17
C TYR A 124 -8.31 2.91 11.79
N PHE A 125 -7.90 2.54 13.00
CA PHE A 125 -8.40 1.43 13.78
C PHE A 125 -9.64 1.82 14.57
N PHE A 126 -10.76 1.15 14.29
CA PHE A 126 -11.98 1.25 15.09
C PHE A 126 -11.88 0.47 16.40
N ASN A 127 -10.99 -0.53 16.43
CA ASN A 127 -10.67 -1.37 17.58
C ASN A 127 -9.26 -1.97 17.37
N SER A 128 -8.78 -2.78 18.31
CA SER A 128 -7.43 -3.35 18.25
C SER A 128 -7.12 -4.26 17.05
N LYS A 129 -8.12 -4.63 16.24
CA LYS A 129 -7.98 -5.54 15.10
C LYS A 129 -8.44 -4.95 13.78
N THR A 130 -9.54 -4.20 13.76
CA THR A 130 -10.19 -3.77 12.51
C THR A 130 -9.97 -2.29 12.25
N ALA A 131 -9.58 -1.98 11.02
CA ALA A 131 -9.34 -0.63 10.55
C ALA A 131 -9.90 -0.40 9.16
N ILE A 132 -10.05 0.86 8.79
CA ILE A 132 -10.16 1.28 7.39
C ILE A 132 -8.80 1.77 6.92
N ASN A 133 -8.42 1.47 5.68
CA ASN A 133 -7.19 1.96 5.08
C ASN A 133 -7.48 2.76 3.81
N LEU A 134 -6.64 3.75 3.56
CA LEU A 134 -6.62 4.55 2.34
C LEU A 134 -5.17 4.66 1.87
N GLU A 135 -4.91 4.27 0.64
CA GLU A 135 -3.63 4.45 -0.05
C GLU A 135 -3.82 5.42 -1.21
N LEU A 136 -2.87 6.34 -1.39
CA LEU A 136 -2.77 7.24 -2.50
C LEU A 136 -1.43 7.01 -3.21
N GLY A 137 -1.47 6.95 -4.53
CA GLY A 137 -0.31 6.62 -5.35
C GLY A 137 -0.60 5.43 -6.26
N GLY A 138 0.45 4.88 -6.84
CA GLY A 138 0.40 3.83 -7.87
C GLY A 138 1.64 3.86 -8.73
N GLY A 139 1.76 2.97 -9.71
CA GLY A 139 2.84 2.99 -10.68
C GLY A 139 2.51 3.79 -11.94
N SER A 140 3.23 3.55 -13.04
CA SER A 140 3.42 4.41 -14.23
C SER A 140 2.13 5.00 -14.84
N ALA A 141 0.97 4.43 -14.52
CA ALA A 141 -0.36 4.98 -14.79
C ALA A 141 -0.96 5.70 -13.55
N LEU A 142 -0.22 6.65 -12.96
CA LEU A 142 -0.35 7.32 -11.64
C LEU A 142 -1.70 7.97 -11.26
N ALA A 143 -2.79 7.23 -11.39
CA ALA A 143 -4.05 7.53 -10.76
C ALA A 143 -4.77 6.18 -10.61
N GLY A 144 -4.45 5.44 -9.55
CA GLY A 144 -5.20 5.79 -8.37
C GLY A 144 -5.14 4.80 -7.20
N GLY A 145 -5.65 5.35 -6.12
CA GLY A 145 -5.46 4.83 -4.78
C GLY A 145 -6.28 3.60 -4.48
N LYS A 146 -6.21 3.17 -3.23
CA LYS A 146 -6.97 2.05 -2.69
C LYS A 146 -7.71 2.49 -1.44
N ILE A 147 -8.93 2.03 -1.27
CA ILE A 147 -9.65 2.12 0.00
C ILE A 147 -10.12 0.74 0.40
N GLY A 148 -10.01 0.40 1.68
CA GLY A 148 -10.35 -0.94 2.12
C GLY A 148 -10.51 -1.07 3.61
N VAL A 149 -10.76 -2.30 4.02
CA VAL A 149 -10.74 -2.74 5.40
C VAL A 149 -9.43 -3.49 5.62
N SER A 150 -8.80 -3.20 6.75
CA SER A 150 -7.62 -3.90 7.23
C SER A 150 -7.93 -4.65 8.52
N TRP A 151 -7.35 -5.83 8.65
CA TRP A 151 -7.34 -6.60 9.87
C TRP A 151 -5.91 -6.82 10.32
N ARG A 152 -5.60 -6.35 11.53
CA ARG A 152 -4.39 -6.72 12.27
C ARG A 152 -4.60 -8.10 12.87
N LEU A 153 -3.64 -8.99 12.63
CA LEU A 153 -3.70 -10.41 13.02
C LEU A 153 -2.96 -10.68 14.34
#